data_AF-A0A968Q212-F1
#
_entry.id   AF-A0A968Q212-F1
#
_cell.length_a   1.000
_cell.length_b   1.000
_cell.length_c   1.000
_cell.angle_alpha   90.00
_cell.angle_beta   90.00
_cell.angle_gamma   90.00
#
_symmetry.space_group_name_H-M   'P 1'
#
loop_
_entity.id
_entity.type
_entity.pdbx_description
1 polymer ?
#
loop_
_entity_poly.entity_id
_entity_poly.type
_entity_poly.pdbx_seq_one_letter_code
_entity_poly.pdbx_strand_id
1 'polypeptide(L)'
;MLQNDRLESFKAGILGAFTAAVVFSILLLINSSILAARFEVLRELRIDNSSLLELISLAIAAISGFLFGVTYRYIVRSDLNPHLNSGAVAAFGLVRGLAQVDAGLHLQSHSLWWFVAIAMESILLFAIARIALDISISWGWIEAFQTPPQKSAINSSKTD
;
A
#
# COMPACT_ATOMS: atom_id res chain seq x y z
N MET A 1 -16.40 -6.40 -21.88
CA MET A 1 -16.01 -5.13 -21.21
C MET A 1 -15.90 -5.34 -19.70
N LEU A 2 -16.99 -5.59 -18.95
CA LEU A 2 -16.95 -5.76 -17.48
C LEU A 2 -16.05 -6.89 -16.92
N GLN A 3 -15.78 -7.96 -17.69
CA GLN A 3 -14.94 -9.07 -17.21
C GLN A 3 -13.43 -8.75 -17.26
N ASN A 4 -12.96 -8.01 -18.28
CA ASN A 4 -11.56 -7.57 -18.36
C ASN A 4 -11.22 -6.63 -17.20
N ASP A 5 -12.10 -5.67 -16.93
CA ASP A 5 -11.97 -4.69 -15.86
C ASP A 5 -11.73 -5.32 -14.47
N ARG A 6 -12.42 -6.43 -14.20
CA ARG A 6 -12.27 -7.20 -12.96
C ARG A 6 -10.94 -7.95 -12.90
N LEU A 7 -10.51 -8.52 -14.02
CA LEU A 7 -9.27 -9.30 -14.11
C LEU A 7 -8.04 -8.41 -13.90
N GLU A 8 -8.07 -7.20 -14.45
CA GLU A 8 -6.93 -6.29 -14.29
C GLU A 8 -6.89 -5.62 -12.90
N SER A 9 -8.04 -5.45 -12.24
CA SER A 9 -8.10 -5.05 -10.83
C SER A 9 -7.54 -6.15 -9.93
N PHE A 10 -7.84 -7.41 -10.24
CA PHE A 10 -7.27 -8.56 -9.54
C PHE A 10 -5.75 -8.64 -9.72
N LYS A 11 -5.23 -8.35 -10.92
CA LYS A 11 -3.78 -8.27 -11.17
C LYS A 11 -3.11 -7.16 -10.37
N ALA A 12 -3.72 -5.98 -10.30
CA ALA A 12 -3.23 -4.87 -9.47
C ALA A 12 -3.24 -5.22 -7.98
N GLY A 13 -4.29 -5.90 -7.51
CA GLY A 13 -4.36 -6.44 -6.15
C GLY A 13 -3.24 -7.43 -5.86
N ILE A 14 -3.01 -8.43 -6.71
CA ILE A 14 -1.92 -9.41 -6.54
C ILE A 14 -0.57 -8.71 -6.46
N LEU A 15 -0.31 -7.74 -7.34
CA LEU A 15 0.94 -7.01 -7.33
C LEU A 15 1.12 -6.19 -6.04
N GLY A 16 0.06 -5.55 -5.57
CA GLY A 16 0.06 -4.83 -4.28
C GLY A 16 0.31 -5.76 -3.10
N ALA A 17 -0.33 -6.94 -3.09
CA ALA A 17 -0.14 -7.97 -2.07
C ALA A 17 1.29 -8.49 -2.03
N PHE A 18 1.83 -8.84 -3.21
CA PHE A 18 3.18 -9.35 -3.36
C PHE A 18 4.21 -8.30 -2.93
N THR A 19 4.05 -7.05 -3.36
CA THR A 19 4.95 -5.97 -2.97
C THR A 19 4.90 -5.73 -1.46
N ALA A 20 3.71 -5.66 -0.88
CA ALA A 20 3.55 -5.49 0.57
C ALA A 20 4.17 -6.65 1.36
N ALA A 21 4.00 -7.89 0.89
CA ALA A 21 4.59 -9.06 1.52
C ALA A 21 6.13 -9.04 1.46
N VAL A 22 6.71 -8.68 0.30
CA VAL A 22 8.16 -8.56 0.13
C VAL A 22 8.72 -7.44 1.02
N VAL A 23 8.11 -6.26 1.00
CA VAL A 23 8.53 -5.12 1.82
C VAL A 23 8.44 -5.46 3.31
N PHE A 24 7.33 -6.06 3.76
CA PHE A 24 7.18 -6.48 5.15
C PHE A 24 8.21 -7.55 5.55
N SER A 25 8.49 -8.50 4.66
CA SER A 25 9.52 -9.53 4.90
C SER A 25 10.92 -8.92 5.03
N ILE A 26 11.25 -7.92 4.20
CA ILE A 26 12.51 -7.18 4.28
C ILE A 26 12.58 -6.40 5.61
N LEU A 27 11.49 -5.75 6.01
CA LEU A 27 11.41 -5.02 7.29
C LEU A 27 11.62 -5.96 8.49
N LEU A 28 11.00 -7.14 8.48
CA LEU A 28 11.23 -8.18 9.49
C LEU A 28 12.70 -8.62 9.53
N LEU A 29 13.33 -8.81 8.37
CA LEU A 29 14.73 -9.23 8.27
C LEU A 29 15.69 -8.14 8.78
N ILE A 30 15.41 -6.88 8.48
CA ILE A 30 16.18 -5.72 8.95
C ILE A 30 16.02 -5.55 10.47
N ASN A 31 14.79 -5.65 10.98
CA ASN A 31 14.48 -5.52 12.40
C ASN A 31 15.20 -6.58 13.23
N SER A 32 15.15 -7.84 12.78
CA SER A 32 15.80 -8.98 13.43
C SER A 32 17.33 -8.95 13.36
N SER A 33 17.93 -8.52 12.24
CA SER A 33 19.37 -8.66 12.02
C SER A 33 20.22 -7.47 12.46
N ILE A 34 19.71 -6.23 12.34
CA ILE A 34 20.55 -5.02 12.38
C ILE A 34 20.01 -3.96 13.34
N LEU A 35 18.70 -3.84 13.47
CA LEU A 35 18.07 -2.69 14.12
C LEU A 35 17.88 -2.88 15.62
N ALA A 36 17.46 -4.07 16.07
CA ALA A 36 17.35 -4.43 17.48
C ALA A 36 18.70 -4.50 18.22
N ALA A 37 19.82 -4.57 17.49
CA ALA A 37 21.17 -4.57 18.05
C ALA A 37 21.75 -3.17 18.28
N ARG A 38 21.22 -2.11 17.62
CA ARG A 38 21.77 -0.75 17.68
C ARG A 38 20.87 0.30 18.33
N PHE A 39 19.55 0.10 18.39
CA PHE A 39 18.62 1.08 18.97
C PHE A 39 17.68 0.43 19.97
N GLU A 40 17.74 0.87 21.24
CA GLU A 40 16.92 0.35 22.33
C GLU A 40 15.41 0.59 22.12
N VAL A 41 15.04 1.67 21.44
CA VAL A 41 13.65 2.00 21.06
C VAL A 41 13.05 0.94 20.13
N LEU A 42 13.86 0.27 19.32
CA LEU A 42 13.44 -0.72 18.33
C LEU A 42 13.49 -2.15 18.89
N ARG A 43 14.05 -2.34 20.10
CA ARG A 43 13.97 -3.60 20.84
C ARG A 43 12.55 -3.93 21.28
N GLU A 44 11.72 -2.91 21.55
CA GLU A 44 10.28 -3.06 21.83
C GLU A 44 9.47 -3.42 20.57
N LEU A 45 9.98 -3.14 19.37
CA LEU A 45 9.40 -3.57 18.10
C LEU A 45 9.77 -5.03 17.74
N ARG A 46 10.56 -5.71 18.58
CA ARG A 46 10.84 -7.13 18.40
C ARG A 46 9.61 -7.91 18.82
N ILE A 47 8.81 -8.28 17.82
CA ILE A 47 7.75 -9.26 17.96
C ILE A 47 8.38 -10.51 18.57
N ASP A 48 7.86 -10.93 19.72
CA ASP A 48 8.31 -12.16 20.38
C ASP A 48 8.06 -13.34 19.42
N ASN A 49 9.09 -14.16 19.21
CA ASN A 49 9.26 -15.12 18.09
C ASN A 49 8.26 -16.28 18.10
N SER A 50 6.97 -15.99 18.12
CA SER A 50 5.93 -16.94 17.78
C SER A 50 5.72 -16.82 16.28
N SER A 51 6.29 -17.77 15.53
CA SER A 51 6.19 -17.91 14.08
C SER A 51 4.77 -17.76 13.54
N LEU A 52 3.75 -18.00 14.37
CA LEU A 52 2.35 -17.77 14.06
C LEU A 52 1.96 -16.28 14.01
N LEU A 53 2.35 -15.45 14.99
CA LEU A 53 2.02 -14.02 15.01
C LEU A 53 2.69 -13.24 13.87
N GLU A 54 3.91 -13.62 13.52
CA GLU A 54 4.61 -13.07 12.36
C GLU A 54 3.89 -13.42 11.05
N LEU A 55 3.45 -14.67 10.90
CA LEU A 55 2.69 -15.12 9.73
C LEU A 55 1.33 -14.41 9.61
N ILE A 56 0.64 -14.19 10.73
CA ILE A 56 -0.59 -13.40 10.78
C ILE A 56 -0.31 -11.96 10.36
N SER A 57 0.75 -11.33 10.89
CA SER A 57 1.11 -9.95 10.56
C SER A 57 1.49 -9.81 9.07
N LEU A 58 2.20 -10.79 8.52
CA LEU A 58 2.50 -10.87 7.09
C LEU A 58 1.24 -11.04 6.25
N ALA A 59 0.29 -11.89 6.69
CA ALA A 59 -0.98 -12.07 6.00
C ALA A 59 -1.82 -10.78 6.02
N ILE A 60 -1.90 -10.09 7.15
CA ILE A 60 -2.56 -8.77 7.26
C ILE A 60 -1.88 -7.76 6.34
N ALA A 61 -0.54 -7.74 6.29
CA ALA A 61 0.21 -6.86 5.41
C ALA A 61 -0.09 -7.12 3.92
N ALA A 62 -0.11 -8.39 3.53
CA ALA A 62 -0.41 -8.82 2.17
C ALA A 62 -1.86 -8.50 1.77
N ILE A 63 -2.83 -8.77 2.64
CA ILE A 63 -4.25 -8.42 2.41
C ILE A 63 -4.42 -6.91 2.32
N SER A 64 -3.77 -6.15 3.20
CA SER A 64 -3.83 -4.68 3.16
C SER A 64 -3.22 -4.13 1.86
N GLY A 65 -2.09 -4.70 1.43
CA GLY A 65 -1.47 -4.39 0.14
C GLY A 65 -2.35 -4.78 -1.05
N PHE A 66 -3.06 -5.91 -0.97
CA PHE A 66 -4.04 -6.33 -1.97
C PHE A 66 -5.15 -5.31 -2.12
N LEU A 67 -5.81 -4.95 -1.00
CA LEU A 67 -6.88 -3.96 -0.99
C LEU A 67 -6.38 -2.62 -1.52
N PHE A 68 -5.21 -2.17 -1.06
CA PHE A 68 -4.59 -0.94 -1.56
C PHE A 68 -4.37 -0.99 -3.07
N GLY A 69 -3.83 -2.08 -3.61
CA GLY A 69 -3.59 -2.23 -5.05
C GLY A 69 -4.87 -2.18 -5.89
N VAL A 70 -5.94 -2.84 -5.42
CA VAL A 70 -7.27 -2.76 -6.05
C VAL A 70 -7.79 -1.33 -6.01
N THR A 71 -7.75 -0.67 -4.85
CA THR A 71 -8.24 0.71 -4.69
C THR A 71 -7.41 1.71 -5.49
N TYR A 72 -6.09 1.60 -5.49
CA TYR A 72 -5.17 2.53 -6.14
C TYR A 72 -5.39 2.59 -7.65
N ARG A 73 -5.72 1.47 -8.29
CA ARG A 73 -6.08 1.41 -9.71
C ARG A 73 -7.24 2.34 -10.06
N TYR A 74 -8.26 2.45 -9.19
CA TYR A 74 -9.41 3.34 -9.41
C TYR A 74 -9.04 4.82 -9.19
N ILE A 75 -8.12 5.09 -8.27
CA ILE A 75 -7.67 6.46 -7.95
C ILE A 75 -6.81 7.03 -9.08
N VAL A 76 -5.87 6.24 -9.62
CA VAL A 76 -4.93 6.68 -10.69
C VAL A 76 -5.65 7.11 -11.98
N ARG A 77 -6.86 6.61 -12.25
CA ARG A 77 -7.66 7.07 -13.40
C ARG A 77 -8.51 8.30 -13.11
N SER A 78 -8.96 8.48 -11.87
CA SER A 78 -10.03 9.42 -11.58
C SER A 78 -9.56 10.87 -11.49
N ASP A 79 -8.27 11.12 -11.25
CA ASP A 79 -7.76 12.48 -11.05
C ASP A 79 -6.31 12.65 -11.52
N LEU A 80 -6.06 13.66 -12.37
CA LEU A 80 -4.72 14.15 -12.73
C LEU A 80 -4.02 14.89 -11.55
N ASN A 81 -4.58 14.81 -10.35
CA ASN A 81 -4.11 15.50 -9.15
C ASN A 81 -3.14 14.60 -8.35
N PRO A 82 -1.81 14.84 -8.39
CA PRO A 82 -0.82 14.00 -7.70
C PRO A 82 -1.01 13.94 -6.17
N HIS A 83 -1.72 14.93 -5.60
CA HIS A 83 -2.06 14.99 -4.18
C HIS A 83 -3.05 13.90 -3.73
N LEU A 84 -3.95 13.44 -4.61
CA LEU A 84 -4.95 12.43 -4.25
C LEU A 84 -4.29 11.05 -4.03
N ASN A 85 -3.30 10.72 -4.85
CA ASN A 85 -2.54 9.48 -4.76
C ASN A 85 -1.68 9.42 -3.48
N SER A 86 -1.15 10.56 -3.01
CA SER A 86 -0.41 10.62 -1.73
C SER A 86 -1.35 10.54 -0.54
N GLY A 87 -2.55 11.12 -0.65
CA GLY A 87 -3.61 10.98 0.36
C GLY A 87 -4.04 9.53 0.55
N ALA A 88 -4.13 8.74 -0.52
CA ALA A 88 -4.46 7.32 -0.45
C ALA A 88 -3.40 6.50 0.32
N VAL A 89 -2.12 6.74 0.05
CA VAL A 89 -1.00 6.12 0.77
C VAL A 89 -1.03 6.50 2.24
N ALA A 90 -1.24 7.79 2.54
CA ALA A 90 -1.34 8.27 3.92
C ALA A 90 -2.53 7.65 4.65
N ALA A 91 -3.71 7.56 4.02
CA ALA A 91 -4.90 6.98 4.63
C ALA A 91 -4.72 5.50 4.96
N PHE A 92 -4.24 4.68 4.03
CA PHE A 92 -4.00 3.26 4.27
C PHE A 92 -2.86 3.03 5.28
N GLY A 93 -1.79 3.82 5.19
CA GLY A 93 -0.67 3.78 6.14
C GLY A 93 -1.08 4.16 7.55
N LEU A 94 -1.85 5.23 7.72
CA LEU A 94 -2.35 5.66 9.02
C LEU A 94 -3.36 4.68 9.60
N VAL A 95 -4.31 4.17 8.81
CA VAL A 95 -5.30 3.19 9.30
C VAL A 95 -4.61 1.93 9.80
N ARG A 96 -3.64 1.41 9.04
CA ARG A 96 -2.85 0.24 9.47
C ARG A 96 -1.98 0.55 10.69
N GLY A 97 -1.26 1.67 10.66
CA GLY A 97 -0.37 2.08 11.74
C GLY A 97 -1.14 2.28 13.04
N LEU A 98 -2.26 2.98 13.00
CA LEU A 98 -3.13 3.19 14.16
C LEU A 98 -3.76 1.89 14.66
N ALA A 99 -4.11 0.94 13.79
CA ALA A 99 -4.58 -0.38 14.22
C ALA A 99 -3.49 -1.17 14.97
N GLN A 100 -2.23 -1.06 14.54
CA GLN A 100 -1.10 -1.66 15.26
C GLN A 100 -0.80 -0.93 16.58
N VAL A 101 -0.97 0.40 16.63
CA VAL A 101 -0.88 1.20 17.87
C VAL A 101 -1.95 0.73 18.85
N ASP A 102 -3.20 0.62 18.41
CA ASP A 102 -4.34 0.21 19.25
C ASP A 102 -4.13 -1.21 19.81
N ALA A 103 -3.69 -2.16 18.98
CA ALA A 103 -3.33 -3.49 19.44
C ALA A 103 -2.17 -3.45 20.44
N GLY A 104 -1.12 -2.66 20.17
CA GLY A 104 0.04 -2.50 21.05
C GLY A 104 -0.33 -1.92 22.41
N LEU A 105 -1.21 -0.91 22.46
CA LEU A 105 -1.71 -0.28 23.69
C LEU A 105 -2.47 -1.27 24.59
N HIS A 106 -3.23 -2.19 24.01
CA HIS A 106 -3.97 -3.20 24.77
C HIS A 106 -3.08 -4.32 25.31
N LEU A 107 -1.94 -4.58 24.67
CA LEU A 107 -1.08 -5.72 24.97
C LEU A 107 0.14 -5.33 25.84
N GLN A 108 0.69 -4.12 25.71
CA GLN A 108 1.93 -3.70 26.40
C GLN A 108 2.03 -2.17 26.55
N SER A 109 2.67 -1.69 27.63
CA SER A 109 2.98 -0.26 27.82
C SER A 109 4.25 0.14 27.07
N HIS A 110 4.13 0.42 25.78
CA HIS A 110 5.23 0.85 24.92
C HIS A 110 5.52 2.35 24.98
N SER A 111 6.76 2.73 24.67
CA SER A 111 7.18 4.13 24.57
C SER A 111 6.51 4.86 23.40
N LEU A 112 6.29 6.18 23.51
CA LEU A 112 5.72 7.01 22.43
C LEU A 112 6.48 6.87 21.10
N TRP A 113 7.79 6.65 21.17
CA TRP A 113 8.64 6.46 20.00
C TRP A 113 8.33 5.18 19.22
N TRP A 114 7.86 4.13 19.89
CA TRP A 114 7.43 2.89 19.26
C TRP A 114 6.21 3.13 18.36
N PHE A 115 5.23 3.90 18.85
CA PHE A 115 4.03 4.26 18.07
C PHE A 115 4.37 5.05 16.81
N VAL A 116 5.31 5.99 16.91
CA VAL A 116 5.78 6.76 15.74
C VAL A 116 6.47 5.84 14.74
N ALA A 117 7.31 4.91 15.21
CA ALA A 117 8.02 3.98 14.34
C ALA A 117 7.08 3.06 13.57
N ILE A 118 6.07 2.45 14.20
CA ILE A 118 5.10 1.57 13.52
C ILE A 118 4.20 2.32 12.52
N ALA A 119 3.83 3.56 12.83
CA ALA A 119 3.05 4.40 11.92
C ALA A 119 3.88 4.76 10.67
N MET A 120 5.15 5.14 10.88
CA MET A 120 6.09 5.41 9.79
C MET A 120 6.35 4.17 8.94
N GLU A 121 6.53 3.00 9.57
CA GLU A 121 6.68 1.72 8.86
C GLU A 121 5.50 1.44 7.94
N SER A 122 4.28 1.61 8.45
CA SER A 122 3.05 1.40 7.68
C SER A 122 2.95 2.35 6.48
N ILE A 123 3.21 3.64 6.66
CA ILE A 123 3.20 4.63 5.56
C ILE A 123 4.25 4.26 4.52
N LEU A 124 5.45 3.90 4.94
CA LEU A 124 6.57 3.57 4.06
C LEU A 124 6.28 2.29 3.25
N LEU A 125 5.60 1.31 3.85
CA LEU A 125 5.15 0.10 3.17
C LEU A 125 4.17 0.42 2.03
N PHE A 126 3.16 1.27 2.27
CA PHE A 126 2.22 1.65 1.20
C PHE A 126 2.84 2.61 0.18
N ALA A 127 3.82 3.42 0.58
CA ALA A 127 4.56 4.27 -0.35
C ALA A 127 5.37 3.43 -1.35
N ILE A 128 6.06 2.37 -0.89
CA ILE A 128 6.76 1.45 -1.79
C ILE A 128 5.76 0.67 -2.66
N ALA A 129 4.65 0.21 -2.09
CA ALA A 129 3.60 -0.46 -2.86
C ALA A 129 3.05 0.42 -3.98
N ARG A 130 2.84 1.72 -3.70
CA ARG A 130 2.48 2.71 -4.71
C ARG A 130 3.52 2.80 -5.81
N ILE A 131 4.80 2.95 -5.48
CA ILE A 131 5.87 3.07 -6.49
C ILE A 131 5.90 1.83 -7.41
N ALA A 132 5.76 0.63 -6.84
CA ALA A 132 5.70 -0.60 -7.63
C ALA A 132 4.47 -0.65 -8.56
N LEU A 133 3.32 -0.17 -8.11
CA LEU A 133 2.10 -0.04 -8.91
C LEU A 133 2.28 1.01 -10.02
N ASP A 134 2.81 2.19 -9.70
CA ASP A 134 3.10 3.27 -10.66
C ASP A 134 4.06 2.77 -11.76
N ILE A 135 5.12 2.03 -11.40
CA ILE A 135 6.04 1.40 -12.36
C ILE A 135 5.30 0.39 -13.25
N SER A 136 4.48 -0.48 -12.67
CA SER A 136 3.74 -1.49 -13.45
C SER A 136 2.69 -0.90 -14.39
N ILE A 137 2.07 0.22 -14.01
CA ILE A 137 1.16 0.97 -14.86
C ILE A 137 1.95 1.67 -15.97
N SER A 138 3.10 2.28 -15.65
CA SER A 138 3.96 2.96 -16.64
C SER A 138 4.55 2.00 -17.68
N TRP A 139 4.79 0.73 -17.32
CA TRP A 139 5.24 -0.32 -18.22
C TRP A 139 4.09 -0.94 -19.05
N GLY A 140 2.85 -0.48 -18.89
CA GLY A 140 1.69 -1.01 -19.60
C GLY A 140 1.31 -2.45 -19.19
N TRP A 141 1.84 -2.93 -18.06
CA TRP A 141 1.54 -4.27 -17.55
C TRP A 141 0.13 -4.34 -16.93
N ILE A 142 -0.43 -3.19 -16.56
CA ILE A 142 -1.77 -3.01 -16.03
C ILE A 142 -2.34 -1.79 -16.76
N GLU A 143 -3.41 -1.95 -17.56
CA GLU A 143 -3.99 -0.78 -18.22
C GLU A 143 -4.63 0.13 -17.16
N ALA A 144 -4.12 1.36 -17.06
CA ALA A 144 -4.90 2.44 -16.47
C ALA A 144 -6.18 2.54 -17.28
N PHE A 145 -7.29 2.58 -16.58
CA PHE A 145 -8.59 2.45 -17.20
C PHE A 145 -8.67 3.66 -18.23
N GLN A 146 -8.94 3.42 -19.52
CA GLN A 146 -9.05 4.49 -20.54
C GLN A 146 -10.41 5.18 -20.55
N THR A 147 -10.47 6.51 -20.37
CA THR A 147 -11.66 7.32 -20.71
C THR A 147 -12.02 7.01 -22.17
N PRO A 148 -13.30 6.71 -22.50
CA PRO A 148 -13.66 6.54 -23.89
C PRO A 148 -13.19 7.78 -24.67
N PRO A 149 -12.69 7.61 -25.92
CA PRO A 149 -12.19 8.71 -26.71
C PRO A 149 -13.26 9.79 -26.76
N GLN A 150 -12.90 11.02 -26.39
CA GLN A 150 -13.76 12.19 -26.52
C GLN A 150 -14.07 12.35 -28.01
N LYS A 151 -15.21 11.80 -28.43
CA LYS A 151 -15.71 11.84 -29.79
C LYS A 151 -15.97 13.29 -30.16
N SER A 152 -15.00 13.89 -30.84
CA SER A 152 -15.15 14.92 -31.88
C SER A 152 -16.39 15.81 -31.73
N ALA A 153 -16.43 16.65 -30.70
CA ALA A 153 -17.39 17.73 -30.62
C ALA A 153 -16.82 19.00 -31.27
N ILE A 154 -16.41 18.94 -32.55
CA ILE A 154 -16.42 20.10 -33.46
C ILE A 154 -16.55 19.54 -34.89
N ASN A 155 -17.75 19.13 -35.28
CA ASN A 155 -18.11 19.06 -36.70
C ASN A 155 -19.58 19.48 -36.84
N SER A 156 -19.87 20.73 -36.46
CA SER A 156 -21.19 21.35 -36.66
C SER A 156 -21.12 22.87 -36.79
N SER A 157 -20.06 23.43 -37.41
CA SER A 157 -19.98 24.89 -37.63
C SER A 157 -19.58 25.31 -39.05
N LYS A 158 -19.80 24.46 -40.07
CA LYS A 158 -19.65 24.88 -41.48
C LYS A 158 -20.71 24.24 -42.37
N THR A 159 -21.95 24.57 -42.06
CA THR A 159 -23.01 24.74 -43.06
C THR A 159 -23.67 26.05 -42.67
N ASP A 160 -23.27 27.11 -43.37
CA ASP A 160 -24.08 28.27 -43.77
C ASP A 160 -23.16 29.30 -44.45
#